data_AF-A0AAP0G4M0-F1
#
_entry.id   AF-A0AAP0G4M0-F1
#
_cell.length_a   1.000
_cell.length_b   1.000
_cell.length_c   1.000
_cell.angle_alpha   90.00
_cell.angle_beta   90.00
_cell.angle_gamma   90.00
#
_symmetry.space_group_name_H-M   'P 1'
#
loop_
_entity.id
_entity.type
_entity.pdbx_description
1 polymer ?
#
loop_
_entity_poly.entity_id
_entity_poly.type
_entity_poly.pdbx_seq_one_letter_code
_entity_poly.pdbx_strand_id
1 'polypeptide(L)'
;MALRILYNEIKGLKVRDLPDYLKPKLSWEYIKKTTDKGVDRYIEKYIETSSPDPLFHVCIGGMIFSYLLMLPHERRHLEHLEHQKQHATAVAEHH
;
A
#
# COMPACT_ATOMS: atom_id res chain seq x y z
N MET A 1 -7.20 16.11 -2.24
CA MET A 1 -6.69 17.48 -1.96
C MET A 1 -5.59 17.50 -0.89
N ALA A 2 -5.73 16.81 0.24
CA ALA A 2 -4.76 16.85 1.35
C ALA A 2 -3.32 16.44 0.96
N LEU A 3 -3.14 15.37 0.17
CA LEU A 3 -1.81 14.94 -0.32
C LEU A 3 -1.13 15.99 -1.20
N ARG A 4 -1.90 16.74 -1.98
CA ARG A 4 -1.38 17.79 -2.87
C ARG A 4 -0.88 19.00 -2.08
N ILE A 5 -1.59 19.33 -1.00
CA ILE A 5 -1.20 20.39 -0.05
C ILE A 5 0.07 19.98 0.69
N LEU A 6 0.11 18.78 1.26
CA LEU A 6 1.28 18.24 1.95
C LEU A 6 2.52 18.19 1.03
N TYR A 7 2.36 17.78 -0.23
CA TYR A 7 3.44 17.79 -1.21
C TYR A 7 3.96 19.19 -1.51
N ASN A 8 3.06 20.17 -1.69
CA ASN A 8 3.44 21.55 -1.95
C ASN A 8 4.16 22.19 -0.75
N GLU A 9 3.76 21.85 0.48
CA GLU A 9 4.43 22.28 1.72
C GLU A 9 5.82 21.65 1.87
N ILE A 10 5.94 20.34 1.63
CA ILE A 10 7.21 19.60 1.68
C ILE A 10 8.18 20.09 0.62
N LYS A 11 7.70 20.39 -0.60
CA LYS A 11 8.51 20.90 -1.70
C LYS A 11 9.14 22.27 -1.40
N GLY A 12 8.49 23.08 -0.56
CA GLY A 12 9.00 24.40 -0.15
C GLY A 12 9.99 24.36 1.02
N LEU A 13 10.12 23.23 1.71
CA LEU A 13 10.98 23.08 2.89
C LEU A 13 12.39 22.62 2.48
N LYS A 14 13.41 23.10 3.19
CA LYS A 14 14.76 22.54 3.08
C LYS A 14 14.75 21.13 3.66
N VAL A 15 15.59 20.26 3.10
CA VAL A 15 15.72 18.86 3.56
C VAL A 15 16.09 18.76 5.04
N ARG A 16 16.76 19.78 5.58
CA ARG A 16 17.15 19.87 7.00
C ARG A 16 15.97 20.20 7.94
N ASP A 17 14.94 20.88 7.42
CA ASP A 17 13.78 21.34 8.21
C ASP A 17 12.59 20.36 8.12
N LEU A 18 12.65 19.41 7.17
CA LEU A 18 11.72 18.29 7.04
C LEU A 18 11.48 17.49 8.31
N PRO A 19 12.52 17.02 9.04
CA PRO A 19 12.32 16.24 10.24
C PRO A 19 11.51 17.00 11.29
N ASP A 20 11.72 18.30 11.46
CA ASP A 20 11.01 19.09 12.47
C ASP A 20 9.55 19.37 12.07
N TYR A 21 9.25 19.43 10.76
CA TYR A 21 7.88 19.50 10.25
C TYR A 21 7.12 18.16 10.36
N LEU A 22 7.80 17.04 10.09
CA LEU A 22 7.20 15.70 10.03
C LEU A 22 7.08 15.04 11.41
N LYS A 23 8.06 15.22 12.30
CA LYS A 23 8.07 14.65 13.67
C LYS A 23 6.75 14.83 14.43
N PRO A 24 6.16 16.03 14.52
CA PRO A 24 4.90 16.20 15.26
C PRO A 24 3.72 15.50 14.56
N LYS A 25 3.70 15.47 13.22
CA LYS A 25 2.65 14.79 12.43
C LYS A 25 2.78 13.27 12.43
N LEU A 26 3.98 12.74 12.70
CA LEU A 26 4.26 11.32 12.86
C LEU A 26 4.37 10.90 14.33
N SER A 27 4.06 11.81 15.27
CA SER A 27 4.05 11.46 16.69
C SER A 27 3.00 10.38 16.96
N TRP A 28 3.34 9.45 17.85
CA TRP A 28 2.44 8.34 18.22
C TRP A 28 1.09 8.83 18.74
N GLU A 29 1.08 9.93 19.50
CA GLU A 29 -0.16 10.54 20.00
C GLU A 29 -1.03 11.11 18.88
N TYR A 30 -0.43 11.80 17.91
CA TYR A 30 -1.16 12.34 16.76
C TYR A 30 -1.72 11.22 15.88
N ILE A 31 -0.93 10.17 15.64
CA ILE A 31 -1.36 8.99 14.88
C ILE A 31 -2.53 8.33 15.59
N LYS A 32 -2.41 8.05 16.89
CA LYS A 32 -3.48 7.41 17.68
C LYS A 32 -4.77 8.22 17.62
N LYS A 33 -4.71 9.51 17.90
CA LYS A 33 -5.88 10.40 17.85
C LYS A 33 -6.52 10.47 16.46
N THR A 34 -5.69 10.49 15.41
CA THR A 34 -6.19 10.55 14.03
C THR A 34 -6.85 9.23 13.62
N THR A 35 -6.26 8.11 14.01
CA THR A 35 -6.80 6.77 13.78
C THR A 35 -8.11 6.57 14.54
N ASP A 36 -8.15 6.90 15.83
CA ASP A 36 -9.37 6.78 16.66
C ASP A 36 -10.53 7.54 16.01
N LYS A 37 -10.30 8.81 15.64
CA LYS A 37 -11.31 9.63 14.94
C LYS A 37 -11.72 9.06 13.58
N GLY A 38 -10.81 8.41 12.88
CA GLY A 38 -11.08 7.75 11.60
C GLY A 38 -11.95 6.52 11.77
N VAL A 39 -11.66 5.72 12.80
CA VAL A 39 -12.41 4.52 13.18
C VAL A 39 -13.82 4.90 13.64
N ASP A 40 -13.96 5.88 14.54
CA ASP A 40 -15.26 6.34 15.03
C ASP A 40 -16.20 6.76 13.88
N ARG A 41 -15.68 7.54 12.93
CA ARG A 41 -16.44 7.95 11.74
C ARG A 41 -16.81 6.79 10.82
N TYR A 42 -15.94 5.79 10.73
CA TYR A 42 -16.21 4.61 9.93
C TYR A 42 -17.31 3.75 10.57
N ILE A 43 -17.28 3.61 11.90
CA ILE A 43 -18.30 2.91 12.69
C ILE A 43 -19.65 3.61 12.51
N GLU A 44 -19.71 4.93 12.76
CA GLU A 44 -20.92 5.74 12.58
C GLU A 44 -21.48 5.60 11.16
N LYS A 45 -20.60 5.69 10.15
CA LYS A 45 -21.04 5.69 8.74
C LYS A 45 -21.52 4.33 8.25
N TYR A 46 -20.93 3.22 8.69
CA TYR A 46 -21.15 1.91 8.06
C TYR A 46 -21.68 0.83 9.01
N ILE A 47 -21.32 0.87 10.29
CA ILE A 47 -21.77 -0.13 11.26
C ILE A 47 -23.12 0.26 11.85
N GLU A 48 -23.25 1.50 12.33
CA GLU A 48 -24.50 1.98 12.93
C GLU A 48 -25.62 2.11 11.89
N THR A 49 -25.28 2.41 10.64
CA THR A 49 -26.21 2.45 9.51
C THR A 49 -26.56 1.06 8.95
N SER A 50 -26.02 -0.02 9.53
CA SER A 50 -26.21 -1.41 9.05
C SER A 50 -25.88 -1.60 7.55
N SER A 51 -24.84 -0.92 7.06
CA SER A 51 -24.40 -1.05 5.68
C SER A 51 -23.66 -2.38 5.44
N PRO A 52 -23.82 -3.03 4.28
CA PRO A 52 -23.01 -4.19 3.90
C PRO A 52 -21.59 -3.82 3.43
N ASP A 53 -21.28 -2.54 3.24
CA ASP A 53 -19.98 -2.06 2.74
C ASP A 53 -18.76 -2.57 3.52
N PRO A 54 -18.78 -2.72 4.86
CA PRO A 54 -17.66 -3.29 5.60
C PRO A 54 -17.28 -4.70 5.14
N LEU A 55 -18.27 -5.52 4.77
CA LEU A 55 -18.00 -6.86 4.25
C LEU A 55 -17.23 -6.77 2.92
N PHE A 56 -17.69 -5.90 2.02
CA PHE A 56 -17.02 -5.70 0.74
C PHE A 56 -15.61 -5.12 0.88
N HIS A 57 -15.39 -4.19 1.81
CA HIS A 57 -14.06 -3.67 2.10
C HIS A 57 -13.09 -4.77 2.55
N VAL A 58 -13.56 -5.72 3.35
CA VAL A 58 -12.76 -6.88 3.78
C VAL A 58 -12.51 -7.84 2.62
N CYS A 59 -13.53 -8.18 1.83
CA CYS A 59 -13.37 -9.08 0.69
C CYS A 59 -12.44 -8.51 -0.39
N ILE A 60 -12.66 -7.27 -0.80
CA ILE A 60 -11.85 -6.59 -1.82
C ILE A 60 -10.45 -6.30 -1.28
N GLY A 61 -10.36 -5.79 -0.04
CA GLY A 61 -9.08 -5.54 0.61
C GLY A 61 -8.25 -6.81 0.79
N GLY A 62 -8.88 -7.90 1.21
CA GLY A 62 -8.25 -9.22 1.35
C GLY A 62 -7.76 -9.77 0.02
N MET A 63 -8.52 -9.59 -1.06
CA MET A 63 -8.11 -10.00 -2.41
C MET A 63 -6.90 -9.20 -2.93
N ILE A 64 -6.91 -7.87 -2.76
CA ILE A 64 -5.77 -7.03 -3.17
C ILE A 64 -4.53 -7.37 -2.34
N PHE A 65 -4.71 -7.50 -1.03
CA PHE A 65 -3.61 -7.81 -0.12
C PHE A 65 -3.01 -9.18 -0.38
N SER A 66 -3.83 -10.20 -0.67
CA SER A 66 -3.33 -11.54 -1.00
C SER A 66 -2.51 -11.54 -2.29
N TYR A 67 -2.93 -10.78 -3.31
CA TYR A 67 -2.13 -10.58 -4.52
C TYR A 67 -0.78 -9.93 -4.21
N LEU A 68 -0.78 -8.84 -3.44
CA LEU A 68 0.45 -8.13 -3.07
C LEU A 68 1.42 -9.01 -2.27
N LEU A 69 0.90 -9.86 -1.38
CA LEU A 69 1.72 -10.83 -0.65
C LEU A 69 2.30 -11.92 -1.57
N MET A 70 1.58 -12.31 -2.62
CA MET A 70 2.01 -13.35 -3.57
C MET A 70 2.98 -12.83 -4.63
N LEU A 71 2.99 -11.52 -4.89
CA LEU A 71 3.85 -10.88 -5.92
C LEU A 71 5.34 -11.30 -5.87
N PRO A 72 6.02 -11.38 -4.71
CA PRO A 72 7.42 -11.80 -4.68
C PRO A 72 7.62 -13.26 -5.10
N HIS A 73 6.62 -14.10 -4.85
CA HIS A 73 6.67 -15.50 -5.27
C HIS A 73 6.40 -15.62 -6.77
N GLU A 74 5.41 -14.89 -7.28
CA GLU A 74 5.09 -14.83 -8.70
C GLU A 74 6.29 -14.35 -9.53
N ARG A 75 7.01 -13.32 -9.06
CA ARG A 75 8.24 -12.82 -9.70
C ARG A 75 9.31 -13.90 -9.83
N ARG A 76 9.62 -14.61 -8.73
CA ARG A 76 10.60 -15.71 -8.75
C ARG A 76 10.18 -16.86 -9.68
N HIS A 77 8.87 -17.16 -9.75
CA HIS A 77 8.37 -18.19 -10.64
C HIS A 77 8.56 -17.82 -12.12
N LEU A 78 8.28 -16.57 -12.49
CA LEU A 78 8.50 -16.06 -13.84
C LEU A 78 9.99 -16.07 -14.24
N GLU A 79 10.88 -15.67 -13.34
CA GLU A 79 12.34 -15.73 -13.57
C GLU A 79 12.80 -17.18 -13.88
N HIS A 80 12.32 -18.17 -13.12
CA HIS A 80 12.64 -19.58 -13.41
C HIS A 80 12.09 -20.07 -14.76
N LEU A 81 10.90 -19.62 -15.16
CA LEU A 81 10.31 -19.94 -16.47
C LEU A 81 11.09 -19.29 -17.61
N GLU A 82 11.59 -18.07 -17.43
CA GLU A 82 12.43 -17.38 -18.41
C GLU A 82 13.77 -18.11 -18.60
N HIS A 83 14.42 -18.54 -17.52
CA HIS A 83 15.65 -19.33 -17.61
C HIS A 83 15.41 -20.66 -18.34
N GLN A 84 14.32 -21.38 -18.07
CA GLN A 84 14.00 -22.63 -18.77
C GLN A 84 13.76 -22.41 -20.27
N LYS A 85 13.07 -21.33 -20.64
CA LYS A 85 12.86 -20.96 -22.05
C LYS A 85 14.18 -20.66 -22.75
N GLN A 86 15.07 -19.89 -22.13
CA GLN A 86 16.39 -19.58 -22.69
C GLN A 86 17.26 -20.83 -22.88
N HIS A 87 17.25 -21.76 -21.91
CA HIS A 87 17.94 -23.04 -22.05
C HIS A 87 17.34 -23.90 -23.17
N ALA A 88 16.02 -23.95 -23.31
CA ALA A 88 15.36 -24.69 -24.37
C ALA A 88 15.65 -24.11 -25.77
N THR A 89 15.66 -22.78 -25.92
CA THR A 89 16.03 -22.12 -27.19
C THR A 89 17.51 -22.31 -27.52
N ALA A 90 18.41 -22.25 -26.54
CA ALA A 90 19.83 -22.48 -26.75
C ALA A 90 20.14 -23.94 -27.17
N VAL A 91 19.41 -24.92 -26.64
CA VAL A 91 19.53 -26.33 -27.07
C VAL A 91 18.97 -26.54 -28.49
N ALA A 92 17.92 -25.81 -28.87
CA ALA A 92 17.34 -25.86 -30.21
C ALA A 92 18.21 -25.18 -31.28
N GLU A 93 18.97 -24.14 -30.94
CA GLU A 93 19.92 -23.48 -31.85
C GLU A 93 21.23 -24.26 -32.04
N HIS A 94 21.53 -25.22 -31.14
CA HIS A 94 22.76 -26.02 -31.17
C HIS A 94 22.58 -27.40 -31.84
N HIS A 95 21.39 -27.66 -32.41
CA HIS A 95 21.00 -28.85 -33.18
C HIS A 95 20.71 -28.49 -34.64
#